data_AF-A0AAD8BY18-F1
#
_entry.id   AF-A0AAD8BY18-F1
#
_cell.length_a   1.000
_cell.length_b   1.000
_cell.length_c   1.000
_cell.angle_alpha   90.00
_cell.angle_beta   90.00
_cell.angle_gamma   90.00
#
_symmetry.space_group_name_H-M   'P 1'
#
loop_
_entity.id
_entity.type
_entity.pdbx_description
1 polymer ?
#
loop_
_entity_poly.entity_id
_entity_poly.type
_entity_poly.pdbx_seq_one_letter_code
_entity_poly.pdbx_strand_id
1 'polypeptide(L)'
;MGSKGNVVTWDSLPDSLKKELYSEINEHYLFHGTNTSAVHSIVEHGFDLKYSNEWCLFGKGIYFAEKAMKSDLYTDKHFRLSNLDPKKRFKKPPCMSCHDDLCYCGNRDYYDSVMGDGKWLFREFVVYYDASQCYPEFLITYERV
;
A
#
# COMPACT_ATOMS: atom_id res chain seq x y z
N MET A 1 -7.78 -6.76 14.48
CA MET A 1 -6.35 -7.04 14.74
C MET A 1 -5.61 -5.75 14.46
N GLY A 2 -5.01 -5.14 15.48
CA GLY A 2 -4.29 -3.87 15.37
C GLY A 2 -2.84 -4.06 14.92
N SER A 3 -2.18 -2.96 14.55
CA SER A 3 -0.79 -2.94 14.10
C SER A 3 0.18 -3.57 15.12
N LYS A 4 1.07 -4.45 14.65
CA LYS A 4 2.18 -5.03 15.45
C LYS A 4 3.37 -4.08 15.60
N GLY A 5 3.14 -2.80 15.87
CA GLY A 5 4.18 -1.78 16.05
C GLY A 5 4.34 -0.82 14.86
N ASN A 6 5.31 0.10 14.96
CA ASN A 6 5.54 1.17 13.99
C ASN A 6 5.87 0.63 12.60
N VAL A 7 5.61 1.43 11.56
CA VAL A 7 6.06 1.15 10.19
C VAL A 7 7.59 1.18 10.17
N VAL A 8 8.22 0.16 9.59
CA VAL A 8 9.67 -0.05 9.73
C VAL A 8 10.50 1.05 9.05
N THR A 9 9.94 1.76 8.07
CA THR A 9 10.60 2.91 7.46
C THR A 9 10.89 4.02 8.47
N TRP A 10 10.00 4.20 9.46
CA TRP A 10 10.16 5.21 10.52
C TRP A 10 11.52 5.12 11.22
N ASP A 11 11.96 3.91 11.56
CA ASP A 11 13.20 3.71 12.30
C ASP A 11 14.45 4.09 11.48
N SER A 12 14.35 4.05 10.15
CA SER A 12 15.44 4.35 9.21
C SER A 12 15.37 5.77 8.62
N LEU A 13 14.28 6.51 8.85
CA LEU A 13 14.13 7.86 8.31
C LEU A 13 15.03 8.87 9.05
N PRO A 14 15.68 9.79 8.31
CA PRO A 14 16.36 10.93 8.91
C PRO A 14 15.36 11.87 9.60
N ASP A 15 15.83 12.58 10.63
CA ASP A 15 14.97 13.46 11.44
C ASP A 15 14.34 14.61 10.65
N SER A 16 14.95 15.03 9.52
CA SER A 16 14.36 16.04 8.64
C SER A 16 13.05 15.55 8.03
N LEU A 17 13.04 14.35 7.45
CA LEU A 17 11.84 13.77 6.83
C LEU A 17 10.79 13.39 7.88
N LYS A 18 11.21 12.96 9.07
CA LYS A 18 10.26 12.68 10.17
C LYS A 18 9.46 13.91 10.59
N LYS A 19 10.05 15.11 10.50
CA LYS A 19 9.38 16.37 10.86
C LYS A 19 8.38 16.84 9.82
N GLU A 20 8.46 16.31 8.61
CA GLU A 20 7.55 16.64 7.50
C GLU A 20 6.28 15.78 7.54
N LEU A 21 6.27 14.69 8.33
CA LEU A 21 5.13 13.79 8.47
C LEU A 21 4.08 14.28 9.47
N TYR A 22 2.80 14.18 9.08
CA TYR A 22 1.64 14.48 9.92
C TYR A 22 1.17 13.24 10.70
N SER A 23 1.62 13.11 11.94
CA SER A 23 1.28 11.97 12.82
C SER A 23 -0.21 11.82 13.13
N GLU A 24 -0.96 12.93 13.15
CA GLU A 24 -2.40 12.98 13.46
C GLU A 24 -3.27 12.27 12.44
N ILE A 25 -2.78 12.14 11.20
CA ILE A 25 -3.43 11.40 10.12
C ILE A 25 -2.70 10.10 9.78
N ASN A 26 -1.75 9.67 10.63
CA ASN A 26 -0.96 8.45 10.44
C ASN A 26 -0.23 8.43 9.07
N GLU A 27 0.43 9.53 8.72
CA GLU A 27 1.23 9.64 7.49
C GLU A 27 2.57 8.90 7.61
N HIS A 28 2.95 8.15 6.57
CA HIS A 28 4.18 7.35 6.54
C HIS A 28 4.83 7.33 5.16
N TYR A 29 6.17 7.34 5.14
CA TYR A 29 6.92 6.96 3.95
C TYR A 29 6.87 5.45 3.74
N LEU A 30 6.50 5.02 2.53
CA LEU A 30 6.46 3.62 2.13
C LEU A 30 7.00 3.47 0.69
N PHE A 31 7.40 2.25 0.33
CA PHE A 31 7.90 1.94 -1.00
C PHE A 31 6.79 1.44 -1.91
N HIS A 32 6.66 2.01 -3.11
CA HIS A 32 5.86 1.46 -4.20
C HIS A 32 6.77 0.98 -5.33
N GLY A 33 6.71 -0.31 -5.65
CA GLY A 33 7.43 -0.87 -6.79
C GLY A 33 6.59 -0.78 -8.04
N THR A 34 7.15 -0.28 -9.13
CA THR A 34 6.44 -0.15 -10.40
C THR A 34 7.35 -0.42 -11.59
N ASN A 35 6.75 -0.72 -12.73
CA ASN A 35 7.46 -0.88 -13.98
C ASN A 35 7.80 0.49 -14.60
N THR A 36 8.85 0.52 -15.41
CA THR A 36 9.32 1.75 -16.09
C THR A 36 8.24 2.42 -16.95
N SER A 37 7.33 1.65 -17.55
CA SER A 37 6.23 2.20 -18.36
C SER A 37 5.18 2.98 -17.56
N ALA A 38 5.06 2.77 -16.25
CA ALA A 38 4.11 3.48 -15.39
C ALA A 38 4.72 4.71 -14.71
N VAL A 39 6.06 4.84 -14.67
CA VAL A 39 6.77 5.90 -13.95
C VAL A 39 6.32 7.30 -14.38
N HIS A 40 6.30 7.57 -15.69
CA HIS A 40 5.91 8.89 -16.20
C HIS A 40 4.49 9.27 -15.76
N SER A 41 3.54 8.33 -15.87
CA SER A 41 2.16 8.57 -15.46
C SER A 41 2.05 8.83 -13.97
N ILE A 42 2.77 8.08 -13.13
CA ILE A 42 2.72 8.21 -11.67
C ILE A 42 3.32 9.54 -11.22
N VAL A 43 4.45 9.94 -11.79
CA VAL A 43 5.13 11.20 -11.43
C VAL A 43 4.30 12.41 -11.83
N GLU A 44 3.67 12.38 -13.01
CA GLU A 44 2.93 13.54 -13.53
C GLU A 44 1.50 13.63 -12.98
N HIS A 45 0.83 12.49 -12.77
CA HIS A 45 -0.60 12.47 -12.45
C HIS A 45 -0.93 11.82 -11.10
N GLY A 46 0.08 11.34 -10.37
CA GLY A 46 -0.11 10.51 -9.18
C GLY A 46 -0.52 9.07 -9.54
N PHE A 47 -0.88 8.30 -8.51
CA PHE A 47 -1.31 6.92 -8.68
C PHE A 47 -2.72 6.85 -9.30
N ASP A 48 -2.95 5.90 -10.22
CA ASP A 48 -4.28 5.63 -10.77
C ASP A 48 -4.67 4.16 -10.60
N LEU A 49 -5.73 3.94 -9.82
CA LEU A 49 -6.31 2.63 -9.51
C LEU A 49 -6.81 1.88 -10.75
N LYS A 50 -7.08 2.57 -11.87
CA LYS A 50 -7.48 1.91 -13.13
C LYS A 50 -6.42 0.94 -13.64
N TYR A 51 -5.15 1.20 -13.34
CA TYR A 51 -4.01 0.34 -13.71
C TYR A 51 -3.74 -0.77 -12.67
N SER A 52 -4.44 -0.76 -11.52
CA SER A 52 -4.33 -1.82 -10.52
C SER A 52 -5.05 -3.09 -10.98
N ASN A 53 -4.41 -4.23 -10.74
CA ASN A 53 -4.94 -5.53 -11.10
C ASN A 53 -5.97 -6.02 -10.07
N GLU A 54 -7.09 -6.56 -10.54
CA GLU A 54 -8.13 -7.16 -9.68
C GLU A 54 -7.66 -8.44 -8.98
N TRP A 55 -6.58 -9.04 -9.46
CA TRP A 55 -6.03 -10.30 -8.96
C TRP A 55 -4.98 -10.10 -7.84
N CYS A 56 -4.87 -8.91 -7.25
CA CYS A 56 -3.99 -8.65 -6.11
C CYS A 56 -4.51 -9.27 -4.80
N LEU A 57 -3.61 -9.50 -3.84
CA LEU A 57 -3.87 -10.25 -2.60
C LEU A 57 -5.07 -9.71 -1.80
N PHE A 58 -5.11 -8.40 -1.59
CA PHE A 58 -6.13 -7.71 -0.81
C PHE A 58 -7.16 -6.99 -1.69
N GLY A 59 -7.28 -7.37 -2.96
CA GLY A 59 -8.16 -6.74 -3.94
C GLY A 59 -7.54 -5.54 -4.66
N LYS A 60 -8.35 -4.82 -5.43
CA LYS A 60 -7.90 -3.73 -6.31
C LYS A 60 -7.57 -2.48 -5.47
N GLY A 61 -6.29 -2.10 -5.46
CA GLY A 61 -5.78 -1.02 -4.63
C GLY A 61 -4.38 -0.58 -5.07
N ILE A 62 -3.84 0.47 -4.45
CA ILE A 62 -2.44 0.88 -4.58
C ILE A 62 -1.67 0.23 -3.44
N TYR A 63 -0.67 -0.58 -3.77
CA TYR A 63 0.09 -1.38 -2.80
C TYR A 63 1.40 -0.71 -2.46
N PHE A 64 1.72 -0.69 -1.18
CA PHE A 64 2.97 -0.18 -0.64
C PHE A 64 3.57 -1.20 0.33
N ALA A 65 4.88 -1.10 0.55
CA ALA A 65 5.59 -1.91 1.52
C ALA A 65 6.55 -1.07 2.36
N GLU A 66 6.80 -1.49 3.59
CA GLU A 66 7.78 -0.85 4.47
C GLU A 66 9.23 -1.29 4.22
N LYS A 67 9.44 -2.23 3.28
CA LYS A 67 10.76 -2.73 2.88
C LYS A 67 10.91 -2.62 1.37
N ALA A 68 11.97 -1.96 0.92
CA ALA A 68 12.29 -1.82 -0.50
C ALA A 68 12.38 -3.18 -1.22
N MET A 69 12.89 -4.23 -0.55
CA MET A 69 12.98 -5.58 -1.11
C MET A 69 11.62 -6.18 -1.51
N LYS A 70 10.53 -5.84 -0.81
CA LYS A 70 9.19 -6.31 -1.17
C LYS A 70 8.67 -5.54 -2.38
N SER A 71 8.94 -4.24 -2.45
CA SER A 71 8.58 -3.40 -3.59
C SER A 71 9.40 -3.75 -4.84
N ASP A 72 10.65 -4.16 -4.69
CA ASP A 72 11.51 -4.68 -5.77
C ASP A 72 10.86 -5.84 -6.54
N LEU A 73 10.08 -6.69 -5.87
CA LEU A 73 9.34 -7.77 -6.53
C LEU A 73 8.32 -7.26 -7.54
N TYR A 74 7.85 -6.02 -7.42
CA TYR A 74 6.83 -5.43 -8.30
C TYR A 74 7.41 -4.55 -9.41
N THR A 75 8.73 -4.39 -9.50
CA THR A 75 9.36 -3.57 -10.55
C THR A 75 9.52 -4.32 -11.88
N ASP A 76 9.44 -5.65 -11.87
CA ASP A 76 9.53 -6.50 -13.05
C ASP A 76 8.17 -7.01 -13.55
N LYS A 77 8.03 -7.14 -14.88
CA LYS A 77 6.79 -7.61 -15.54
C LYS A 77 6.41 -9.08 -15.24
N HIS A 78 7.32 -9.85 -14.65
CA HIS A 78 7.18 -11.30 -14.50
C HIS A 78 6.77 -11.77 -13.10
N PHE A 79 6.70 -10.88 -12.11
CA PHE A 79 6.30 -11.27 -10.77
C PHE A 79 4.78 -11.52 -10.72
N ARG A 80 4.41 -12.79 -10.86
CA ARG A 80 3.06 -13.27 -10.62
C ARG A 80 3.00 -13.79 -9.19
N LEU A 81 2.20 -13.14 -8.35
CA LEU A 81 1.79 -13.68 -7.04
C LEU A 81 0.87 -14.89 -7.26
N SER A 82 1.42 -16.03 -7.68
CA SER A 82 0.65 -17.22 -8.06
C SER A 82 0.16 -18.07 -6.89
N ASN A 83 0.60 -17.80 -5.66
CA ASN A 83 0.43 -18.74 -4.54
C ASN A 83 -0.16 -18.15 -3.25
N LEU A 84 -0.85 -17.00 -3.32
CA LEU A 84 -1.50 -16.45 -2.14
C LEU A 84 -2.91 -17.04 -1.99
N ASP A 85 -3.17 -17.73 -0.87
CA ASP A 85 -4.48 -18.30 -0.50
C ASP A 85 -5.54 -17.18 -0.60
N PRO A 86 -6.60 -17.32 -1.44
CA PRO A 86 -7.57 -16.26 -1.77
C PRO A 86 -8.51 -15.86 -0.62
N LYS A 87 -8.12 -16.09 0.63
CA LYS A 87 -8.96 -15.81 1.80
C LYS A 87 -9.03 -14.31 2.04
N LYS A 88 -10.04 -13.72 1.38
CA LYS A 88 -10.59 -12.36 1.49
C LYS A 88 -9.83 -11.30 0.70
N ARG A 89 -10.28 -11.08 -0.54
CA ARG A 89 -9.98 -9.88 -1.33
C ARG A 89 -10.97 -8.80 -0.97
N PHE A 90 -10.48 -7.71 -0.38
CA PHE A 90 -11.32 -6.59 0.00
C PHE A 90 -11.66 -5.76 -1.25
N LYS A 91 -12.92 -5.37 -1.41
CA LYS A 91 -13.31 -4.38 -2.42
C LYS A 91 -13.01 -2.95 -1.96
N LYS A 92 -12.95 -2.76 -0.65
CA LYS A 92 -12.71 -1.49 0.05
C LYS A 92 -12.21 -1.75 1.47
N PRO A 93 -11.71 -0.73 2.18
CA PRO A 93 -11.37 -0.89 3.57
C PRO A 93 -12.59 -1.39 4.37
N PRO A 94 -12.39 -2.25 5.37
CA PRO A 94 -13.48 -2.78 6.16
C PRO A 94 -14.17 -1.69 6.99
N CYS A 95 -15.43 -1.89 7.34
CA CYS A 95 -16.14 -1.03 8.28
C CYS A 95 -15.51 -1.09 9.67
N MET A 96 -15.41 0.03 10.37
CA MET A 96 -14.85 0.11 11.71
C MET A 96 -15.71 -0.57 12.78
N SER A 97 -17.01 -0.80 12.52
CA SER A 97 -17.92 -1.44 13.48
C SER A 97 -17.99 -2.96 13.31
N CYS A 98 -18.17 -3.46 12.09
CA CYS A 98 -18.35 -4.90 11.84
C CYS A 98 -17.14 -5.59 11.18
N HIS A 99 -16.12 -4.82 10.78
CA HIS A 99 -14.90 -5.32 10.12
C HIS A 99 -15.14 -6.04 8.78
N ASP A 100 -16.27 -5.76 8.12
CA ASP A 100 -16.58 -6.26 6.79
C ASP A 100 -16.48 -5.13 5.75
N ASP A 101 -15.90 -5.43 4.58
CA ASP A 101 -15.89 -4.51 3.45
C ASP A 101 -17.26 -4.42 2.79
N LEU A 102 -18.12 -5.43 2.94
CA LEU A 102 -19.52 -5.41 2.49
C LEU A 102 -20.49 -5.20 3.65
N CYS A 103 -20.25 -4.15 4.45
CA CYS A 103 -21.08 -3.75 5.59
C CYS A 103 -22.40 -3.05 5.17
N TYR A 104 -23.49 -3.38 5.87
CA TYR A 104 -24.81 -2.73 5.81
C TYR A 104 -25.14 -1.91 7.07
N CYS A 105 -24.12 -1.59 7.85
CA CYS A 105 -24.20 -0.83 9.07
C CYS A 105 -24.67 0.61 8.75
N GLY A 106 -25.55 1.18 9.59
CA GLY A 106 -26.14 2.50 9.33
C GLY A 106 -25.12 3.65 9.34
N ASN A 107 -24.02 3.48 10.07
CA ASN A 107 -22.87 4.39 10.04
C ASN A 107 -21.87 3.87 9.00
N ARG A 108 -21.51 4.72 8.04
CA ARG A 108 -20.59 4.41 6.92
C ARG A 108 -19.14 4.75 7.28
N ASP A 109 -18.74 4.40 8.49
CA ASP A 109 -17.37 4.60 8.96
C ASP A 109 -16.53 3.39 8.54
N TYR A 110 -15.67 3.61 7.56
CA TYR A 110 -14.69 2.64 7.07
C TYR A 110 -13.30 3.09 7.49
N TYR A 111 -12.37 2.14 7.62
CA TYR A 111 -10.96 2.51 7.68
C TYR A 111 -10.54 3.23 6.38
N ASP A 112 -9.41 3.93 6.41
CA ASP A 112 -8.88 4.60 5.22
C ASP A 112 -8.09 3.65 4.31
N SER A 113 -7.43 2.66 4.91
CA SER A 113 -6.57 1.69 4.23
C SER A 113 -6.63 0.30 4.88
N VAL A 114 -6.05 -0.70 4.20
CA VAL A 114 -5.85 -2.05 4.73
C VAL A 114 -4.36 -2.30 4.91
N MET A 115 -3.99 -2.81 6.08
CA MET A 115 -2.65 -3.33 6.34
C MET A 115 -2.70 -4.85 6.43
N GLY A 116 -1.97 -5.50 5.54
CA GLY A 116 -1.80 -6.94 5.48
C GLY A 116 -0.60 -7.38 6.30
N ASP A 117 -0.86 -8.03 7.44
CA ASP A 117 0.15 -8.63 8.32
C ASP A 117 -0.22 -10.10 8.58
N GLY A 118 0.34 -10.98 7.75
CA GLY A 118 0.08 -12.43 7.76
C GLY A 118 1.32 -13.26 8.09
N LYS A 119 1.32 -14.53 7.68
CA LYS A 119 2.51 -15.41 7.74
C LYS A 119 3.62 -15.02 6.73
N TRP A 120 3.48 -13.89 6.06
CA TRP A 120 4.37 -13.41 5.01
C TRP A 120 5.51 -12.59 5.63
N LEU A 121 6.64 -12.52 4.92
CA LEU A 121 7.85 -11.85 5.41
C LEU A 121 7.72 -10.33 5.57
N PHE A 122 6.81 -9.69 4.82
CA PHE A 122 6.70 -8.24 4.75
C PHE A 122 5.25 -7.81 4.86
N ARG A 123 4.98 -6.74 5.62
CA ARG A 123 3.67 -6.09 5.64
C ARG A 123 3.44 -5.32 4.34
N GLU A 124 2.20 -5.35 3.89
CA GLU A 124 1.74 -4.56 2.74
C GLU A 124 0.63 -3.62 3.20
N PHE A 125 0.64 -2.41 2.66
CA PHE A 125 -0.34 -1.37 2.96
C PHE A 125 -1.08 -1.05 1.66
N VAL A 126 -2.40 -1.03 1.72
CA VAL A 126 -3.27 -0.93 0.54
C VAL A 126 -4.23 0.22 0.72
N VAL A 127 -4.11 1.21 -0.16
CA VAL A 127 -5.04 2.34 -0.26
C VAL A 127 -6.05 2.04 -1.36
N TYR A 128 -7.32 2.35 -1.08
CA TYR A 128 -8.46 2.08 -1.95
C TYR A 128 -9.17 3.38 -2.32
N TYR A 129 -9.69 3.42 -3.55
CA TYR A 129 -10.49 4.50 -4.15
C TYR A 129 -9.85 5.88 -4.29
N ASP A 130 -9.28 6.39 -3.21
CA ASP A 130 -8.76 7.75 -3.16
C ASP A 130 -7.24 7.75 -3.27
N ALA A 131 -6.76 7.93 -4.50
CA ALA A 131 -5.33 8.03 -4.76
C ALA A 131 -4.72 9.32 -4.19
N SER A 132 -5.52 10.32 -3.79
CA SER A 132 -5.01 11.56 -3.20
C SER A 132 -4.41 11.35 -1.80
N GLN A 133 -4.70 10.21 -1.16
CA GLN A 133 -4.02 9.77 0.07
C GLN A 133 -2.56 9.34 -0.15
N CYS A 134 -2.09 9.31 -1.41
CA CYS A 134 -0.77 8.85 -1.78
C CYS A 134 -0.05 9.92 -2.61
N TYR A 135 1.09 10.41 -2.12
CA TYR A 135 1.93 11.36 -2.85
C TYR A 135 3.27 10.72 -3.25
N PRO A 136 3.59 10.60 -4.56
CA PRO A 136 4.84 10.00 -5.03
C PRO A 136 6.01 10.99 -4.89
N GLU A 137 6.46 11.24 -3.67
CA GLU A 137 7.46 12.27 -3.37
C GLU A 137 8.85 11.99 -3.97
N PHE A 138 9.27 10.71 -3.97
CA PHE A 138 10.58 10.30 -4.45
C PHE A 138 10.49 9.21 -5.53
N LEU A 139 11.32 9.35 -6.56
CA LEU A 139 11.58 8.30 -7.54
C LEU A 139 12.99 7.73 -7.30
N ILE A 140 13.07 6.44 -6.98
CA ILE A 140 14.34 5.74 -6.73
C ILE A 140 14.62 4.81 -7.90
N THR A 141 15.72 5.05 -8.62
CA THR A 141 16.25 4.16 -9.66
C THR A 141 17.48 3.42 -9.14
N TYR A 142 17.55 2.11 -9.38
CA TYR A 142 18.65 1.26 -8.95
C TYR A 142 18.89 0.13 -9.96
N GLU A 143 20.04 -0.52 -9.87
CA GLU A 143 20.39 -1.73 -10.63
C GLU A 143 20.58 -2.89 -9.65
N ARG A 144 20.11 -4.09 -10.02
CA ARG A 144 20.35 -5.31 -9.24
C ARG A 144 21.76 -5.81 -9.55
N VAL A 145 22.55 -6.08 -8.50
CA VAL A 145 23.89 -6.69 -8.57
C VAL A 145 23.83 -8.21 -8.53
#